data_AF-A0A840DCC0-F1
#
_entry.id   AF-A0A840DCC0-F1
#
_cell.length_a   1.000
_cell.length_b   1.000
_cell.length_c   1.000
_cell.angle_alpha   90.00
_cell.angle_beta   90.00
_cell.angle_gamma   90.00
#
_symmetry.space_group_name_H-M   'P 1'
#
loop_
_entity.id
_entity.type
_entity.pdbx_description
1 polymer ?
#
loop_
_entity_poly.entity_id
_entity_poly.type
_entity_poly.pdbx_seq_one_letter_code
_entity_poly.pdbx_strand_id
1 'polypeptide(L)'
;MQTIYLKAAGNYRVNAVASSPIATDFVRGIIRDNAGYNANIKAFTEFGRVGEPDDIGGVVAFLCTDNARWITAQRIEVSGGMGL
;
A
#
# COMPACT_ATOMS: atom_id res chain seq x y z
N MET A 1 -7.47 -13.58 2.83
CA MET A 1 -6.02 -13.62 2.50
C MET A 1 -5.52 -15.03 2.19
N GLN A 2 -5.97 -16.05 2.94
CA GLN A 2 -5.59 -17.46 2.74
C GLN A 2 -5.90 -18.02 1.33
N THR A 3 -6.92 -17.51 0.65
CA THR A 3 -7.37 -18.01 -0.68
C THR A 3 -6.40 -17.73 -1.83
N ILE A 4 -5.59 -16.66 -1.77
CA ILE A 4 -4.66 -16.32 -2.86
C ILE A 4 -3.42 -17.23 -2.83
N TYR A 5 -3.01 -17.68 -1.64
CA TYR A 5 -1.81 -18.52 -1.46
C TYR A 5 -1.92 -19.90 -2.09
N LEU A 6 -3.11 -20.49 -2.12
CA LEU A 6 -3.31 -21.84 -2.62
C LEU A 6 -3.15 -21.95 -4.15
N LYS A 7 -3.07 -20.84 -4.90
CA LYS A 7 -2.99 -20.84 -6.37
C LYS A 7 -1.59 -20.54 -6.93
N ALA A 8 -0.65 -20.09 -6.10
CA ALA A 8 0.70 -19.77 -6.53
C ALA A 8 1.59 -21.02 -6.48
N ALA A 9 1.54 -21.82 -7.54
CA ALA A 9 2.39 -23.00 -7.69
C ALA A 9 3.87 -22.60 -7.81
N GLY A 10 4.71 -23.09 -6.89
CA GLY A 10 6.18 -23.37 -6.96
C GLY A 10 7.17 -22.29 -7.42
N ASN A 11 6.83 -21.47 -8.40
CA ASN A 11 7.75 -20.58 -9.14
C ASN A 11 7.38 -19.10 -9.04
N TYR A 12 6.31 -18.75 -8.33
CA TYR A 12 5.86 -17.37 -8.18
C TYR A 12 5.89 -16.94 -6.71
N ARG A 13 6.40 -15.73 -6.47
CA ARG A 13 6.28 -15.06 -5.16
C ARG A 13 4.98 -14.29 -5.15
N VAL A 14 4.21 -14.41 -4.07
CA VAL A 14 2.94 -13.69 -3.91
C VAL A 14 2.97 -12.97 -2.59
N ASN A 15 2.73 -11.66 -2.64
CA ASN A 15 2.62 -10.79 -1.49
C ASN A 15 1.41 -9.87 -1.68
N ALA A 16 0.87 -9.35 -0.58
CA ALA A 16 -0.15 -8.31 -0.58
C ALA A 16 0.46 -7.01 -0.03
N VAL A 17 0.25 -5.90 -0.75
CA VAL A 17 0.56 -4.56 -0.24
C VAL A 17 -0.75 -3.93 0.20
N ALA A 18 -0.82 -3.58 1.48
CA ALA A 18 -1.99 -2.98 2.10
C ALA A 18 -1.70 -1.50 2.35
N SER A 19 -2.42 -0.62 1.65
CA SER A 19 -2.22 0.82 1.75
C SER A 19 -3.27 1.48 2.65
N SER A 20 -2.91 2.64 3.18
CA SER A 20 -3.87 3.65 3.63
C SER A 20 -4.41 4.46 2.44
N PRO A 21 -5.30 5.45 2.65
CA PRO A 21 -5.77 6.33 1.59
C PRO A 21 -4.63 7.10 0.91
N ILE A 22 -4.55 6.98 -0.41
CA ILE A 22 -3.53 7.58 -1.27
C ILE A 22 -4.17 8.65 -2.16
N ALA A 23 -3.49 9.77 -2.38
CA ALA A 23 -3.91 10.89 -3.22
C ALA A 23 -3.90 10.55 -4.72
N THR A 24 -4.80 9.65 -5.12
CA THR A 24 -5.01 9.21 -6.51
C THR A 24 -6.35 9.71 -7.05
N ASP A 25 -6.64 9.45 -8.32
CA ASP A 25 -7.97 9.67 -8.93
C ASP A 25 -9.07 8.73 -8.39
N PHE A 26 -8.75 7.84 -7.44
CA PHE A 26 -9.72 6.98 -6.79
C PHE A 26 -10.84 7.80 -6.12
N VAL A 27 -12.09 7.36 -6.28
CA VAL A 27 -13.29 8.11 -5.85
C VAL A 27 -13.24 9.56 -6.38
N ARG A 28 -12.88 9.72 -7.67
CA ARG A 28 -12.81 11.00 -8.38
C ARG A 28 -11.86 12.01 -7.74
N GLY A 29 -10.75 11.55 -7.18
CA GLY A 29 -9.72 12.45 -6.64
C GLY A 29 -10.05 13.03 -5.27
N ILE A 30 -11.04 12.52 -4.53
CA ILE A 30 -11.51 13.15 -3.28
C ILE A 30 -10.39 13.39 -2.26
N ILE A 31 -9.42 12.48 -2.13
CA ILE A 31 -8.30 12.64 -1.19
C ILE A 31 -7.33 13.73 -1.65
N ARG A 32 -7.11 13.86 -2.96
CA ARG A 32 -6.21 14.85 -3.55
C ARG A 32 -6.84 16.25 -3.57
N ASP A 33 -8.11 16.31 -4.00
CA ASP A 33 -8.75 17.56 -4.40
C ASP A 33 -9.63 18.18 -3.30
N ASN A 34 -10.00 17.42 -2.26
CA ASN A 34 -10.75 17.93 -1.11
C ASN A 34 -9.83 18.12 0.11
N ALA A 35 -9.46 19.38 0.37
CA ALA A 35 -8.59 19.75 1.48
C ALA A 35 -9.11 19.29 2.86
N GLY A 36 -10.43 19.30 3.08
CA GLY A 36 -11.01 18.82 4.34
C GLY A 36 -10.86 17.31 4.51
N TYR A 37 -11.11 16.55 3.44
CA TYR A 37 -10.92 15.09 3.46
C TYR A 37 -9.44 14.73 3.62
N ASN A 38 -8.56 15.43 2.91
CA ASN A 38 -7.12 15.29 3.04
C ASN A 38 -6.63 15.55 4.47
N ALA A 39 -7.07 16.67 5.07
CA ALA A 39 -6.72 17.04 6.44
C ALA A 39 -7.20 16.00 7.46
N ASN A 40 -8.40 15.44 7.26
CA ASN A 40 -8.90 14.36 8.10
C ASN A 40 -8.00 13.13 8.03
N ILE A 41 -7.64 12.66 6.83
CA ILE A 41 -6.72 11.51 6.70
C ILE A 41 -5.36 11.81 7.32
N LYS A 42 -4.78 12.98 7.03
CA LYS A 42 -3.51 13.44 7.59
C LYS A 42 -3.46 13.35 9.12
N ALA A 43 -4.58 13.62 9.80
CA ALA A 43 -4.67 13.56 11.26
C ALA A 43 -4.63 12.13 11.84
N PHE A 44 -4.92 11.10 11.03
CA PHE A 44 -4.87 9.69 11.44
C PHE A 44 -3.60 8.96 11.00
N THR A 45 -2.76 9.60 10.19
CA THR A 45 -1.45 9.05 9.82
C THR A 45 -0.40 9.50 10.84
N GLU A 46 0.41 8.56 11.35
CA GLU A 46 1.55 8.88 12.22
C GLU A 46 2.61 9.74 11.51
N PHE A 47 2.69 9.64 10.18
CA PHE A 47 3.62 10.42 9.38
C PHE A 47 3.10 11.83 9.04
N GLY A 48 1.89 12.18 9.51
CA GLY A 48 1.32 13.51 9.38
C GLY A 48 1.15 13.95 7.92
N ARG A 49 0.82 13.04 7.00
CA ARG A 49 0.47 13.35 5.60
C ARG A 49 -0.36 12.23 4.98
N VAL A 50 -1.14 12.55 3.95
CA VAL A 50 -1.70 11.53 3.05
C VAL A 50 -0.58 10.79 2.31
N GLY A 51 -0.85 9.54 1.94
CA GLY A 51 0.05 8.80 1.05
C GLY A 51 -0.04 9.29 -0.39
N GLU A 52 1.05 9.13 -1.13
CA GLU A 52 1.18 9.44 -2.55
C GLU A 52 1.35 8.14 -3.37
N PRO A 53 1.05 8.13 -4.68
CA PRO A 53 1.15 6.91 -5.50
C PRO A 53 2.53 6.23 -5.40
N ASP A 54 3.59 7.02 -5.33
CA ASP A 54 4.97 6.54 -5.28
C ASP A 54 5.31 5.83 -3.95
N ASP A 55 4.59 6.14 -2.86
CA ASP A 55 4.76 5.42 -1.59
C ASP A 55 4.40 3.93 -1.72
N ILE A 56 3.41 3.62 -2.57
CA ILE A 56 2.99 2.26 -2.87
C ILE A 56 3.80 1.68 -4.03
N GLY A 57 4.00 2.47 -5.08
CA GLY A 57 4.75 2.08 -6.27
C GLY A 57 6.17 1.63 -5.94
N GLY A 58 6.87 2.34 -5.05
CA GLY A 58 8.23 1.98 -4.62
C GLY A 58 8.30 0.61 -3.94
N VAL A 59 7.32 0.28 -3.08
CA VAL A 59 7.28 -1.03 -2.40
C VAL A 59 6.96 -2.15 -3.38
N VAL A 60 6.01 -1.94 -4.30
CA VAL A 60 5.69 -2.90 -5.36
C VAL A 60 6.91 -3.15 -6.25
N ALA A 61 7.57 -2.08 -6.69
CA ALA A 61 8.79 -2.18 -7.50
C ALA A 61 9.89 -2.96 -6.78
N PHE A 62 10.13 -2.69 -5.48
CA PHE A 62 11.07 -3.46 -4.66
C PHE A 62 10.74 -4.96 -4.62
N LEU A 63 9.47 -5.30 -4.42
CA LEU A 63 9.02 -6.70 -4.40
C LEU A 63 9.23 -7.42 -5.74
N CYS A 64 9.35 -6.70 -6.84
CA CYS A 64 9.68 -7.24 -8.16
C CYS A 64 11.19 -7.44 -8.40
N THR A 65 12.06 -7.02 -7.47
CA THR A 65 13.53 -7.18 -7.59
C THR A 65 14.05 -8.48 -6.97
N ASP A 66 15.30 -8.84 -7.30
CA ASP A 66 16.03 -9.97 -6.69
C ASP A 66 16.39 -9.75 -5.21
N ASN A 67 16.34 -8.50 -4.74
CA ASN A 67 16.54 -8.18 -3.32
C ASN A 67 15.38 -8.70 -2.47
N ALA A 68 14.19 -8.84 -3.06
CA ALA A 68 13.01 -9.40 -2.42
C ALA A 68 12.80 -10.90 -2.72
N ARG A 69 13.80 -11.61 -3.27
CA ARG A 69 13.65 -13.01 -3.73
C ARG A 69 13.24 -14.03 -2.67
N TRP A 70 13.46 -13.72 -1.39
CA TRP A 70 13.07 -14.58 -0.27
C TRP A 70 11.78 -14.11 0.43
N ILE A 71 11.12 -13.08 -0.10
CA ILE A 71 9.87 -12.53 0.43
C ILE A 71 8.71 -13.09 -0.39
N THR A 72 7.97 -13.99 0.24
CA THR A 72 6.68 -14.49 -0.24
C THR A 72 5.77 -14.66 0.96
N ALA A 73 4.48 -14.71 0.67
CA ALA A 73 3.43 -14.89 1.64
C ALA A 73 3.27 -13.82 2.72
N GLN A 74 3.66 -12.58 2.40
CA GLN A 74 3.54 -11.46 3.32
C GLN A 74 2.37 -10.54 2.96
N ARG A 75 1.70 -10.02 3.99
CA ARG A 75 0.96 -8.76 3.92
C ARG A 75 1.88 -7.67 4.44
N ILE A 76 2.18 -6.68 3.60
CA ILE A 76 3.03 -5.55 3.94
C ILE A 76 2.13 -4.33 4.08
N GLU A 77 2.09 -3.77 5.28
CA GLU A 77 1.34 -2.55 5.56
C GLU A 77 2.18 -1.33 5.14
N VAL A 78 1.64 -0.54 4.22
CA VAL A 78 2.25 0.68 3.67
C VAL A 78 1.24 1.80 3.90
N SER A 79 1.01 2.10 5.18
CA SER A 79 -0.12 2.92 5.62
C SER A 79 0.28 4.28 6.22
N GLY A 80 1.58 4.57 6.34
CA GLY A 80 2.06 5.74 7.10
C GLY A 80 1.68 5.66 8.58
N GLY A 81 1.55 4.44 9.13
CA GLY A 81 1.16 4.17 10.51
C GLY A 81 -0.35 4.20 10.77
N MET A 82 -1.17 4.50 9.75
CA MET A 82 -2.62 4.58 9.95
C MET A 82 -3.20 3.22 10.36
N GLY A 83 -3.80 3.14 11.55
CA GLY A 83 -4.45 1.94 12.07
C GLY A 83 -3.54 0.93 12.78
N LEU A 84 -2.32 1.34 13.14
CA LEU A 84 -1.38 0.62 14.00
C LEU A 84 -1.26 1.30 15.37
#